data_AF-A0A9W3PGN8-F1
#
_entry.id   AF-A0A9W3PGN8-F1
#
_cell.length_a   1.000
_cell.length_b   1.000
_cell.length_c   1.000
_cell.angle_alpha   90.00
_cell.angle_beta   90.00
_cell.angle_gamma   90.00
#
_symmetry.space_group_name_H-M   'P 1'
#
loop_
_entity.id
_entity.type
_entity.pdbx_description
1 polymer ?
#
loop_
_entity_poly.entity_id
_entity_poly.type
_entity_poly.pdbx_seq_one_letter_code
_entity_poly.pdbx_strand_id
1 'polypeptide(L)' 'MKIQTVLFDGFGELVSFAPFEVLKRAIEEGAPFTIEFVSSEPK' A
#
# COMPACT_ATOMS: atom_id res chain seq x y z
N MET A 1 -2.22 -6.64 -11.98
CA MET A 1 -1.53 -7.23 -10.80
C MET A 1 -2.03 -6.54 -9.53
N LYS A 2 -2.03 -7.20 -8.35
CA LYS A 2 -2.50 -6.60 -7.09
C LYS A 2 -1.36 -6.56 -6.07
N ILE A 3 -1.08 -5.38 -5.51
CA ILE A 3 -0.12 -5.15 -4.44
C ILE A 3 -0.90 -4.86 -3.15
N GLN A 4 -0.47 -5.44 -2.03
CA GLN A 4 -1.07 -5.22 -0.72
C GLN A 4 -0.05 -4.60 0.24
N THR A 5 -0.43 -3.50 0.86
CA THR A 5 0.30 -2.89 1.96
C THR A 5 -0.30 -3.40 3.26
N VAL A 6 0.44 -4.26 3.97
CA VAL A 6 -0.01 -4.82 5.25
C VAL A 6 0.31 -3.83 6.36
N LEU A 7 -0.72 -3.33 7.04
CA LEU A 7 -0.61 -2.49 8.23
C LEU A 7 -0.55 -3.39 9.46
N PHE A 8 0.47 -3.21 10.28
CA PHE A 8 0.68 -3.97 11.52
C PHE A 8 1.22 -3.05 12.61
N ASP A 9 1.26 -3.54 13.85
CA ASP A 9 1.72 -2.73 14.97
C ASP A 9 3.19 -2.32 14.80
N GLY A 10 3.47 -1.01 14.85
CA GLY A 10 4.76 -0.43 14.48
C GLY A 10 4.95 -0.06 13.00
N PHE A 11 4.03 -0.46 12.12
CA PHE A 11 3.93 -0.02 10.72
C PHE A 11 2.50 0.49 10.44
N GLY A 12 2.19 1.61 11.09
CA GLY A 12 0.89 2.27 10.98
C GLY A 12 0.73 3.14 9.74
N GLU A 13 -0.47 3.70 9.61
CA GLU A 13 -0.91 4.47 8.44
C GLU A 13 0.07 5.59 8.02
N LEU A 14 0.62 6.33 8.99
CA LEU A 14 1.57 7.42 8.74
C LEU A 14 2.89 6.96 8.07
N VAL A 15 3.40 5.78 8.43
CA VAL A 15 4.64 5.23 7.89
C VAL A 15 4.39 4.62 6.50
N SER A 16 3.16 4.18 6.26
CA SER A 16 2.75 3.58 4.99
C SER A 16 2.61 4.59 3.84
N PHE A 17 2.59 5.90 4.12
CA PHE A 17 2.42 6.94 3.10
C PHE A 17 3.56 7.02 2.09
N ALA A 18 4.82 6.90 2.54
CA ALA A 18 5.96 6.98 1.64
C ALA A 18 5.95 5.88 0.56
N PRO A 19 5.82 4.57 0.90
CA PRO A 19 5.70 3.54 -0.12
C PRO A 19 4.40 3.66 -0.92
N PHE A 20 3.29 4.10 -0.31
CA PHE A 20 2.04 4.32 -1.04
C PHE A 20 2.16 5.39 -2.13
N GLU A 21 2.77 6.55 -1.85
CA GLU A 21 2.96 7.63 -2.83
C GLU A 21 3.84 7.21 -4.00
N VAL A 22 4.86 6.39 -3.77
CA VAL A 22 5.69 5.82 -4.85
C VAL A 22 4.85 4.94 -5.77
N LEU A 23 4.06 4.02 -5.19
CA LEU A 23 3.22 3.11 -5.96
C LEU A 23 2.09 3.87 -6.68
N LYS A 24 1.52 4.90 -6.05
CA LYS A 24 0.50 5.76 -6.64
C LYS A 24 1.01 6.49 -7.88
N ARG A 25 2.21 7.11 -7.81
CA ARG A 25 2.83 7.74 -8.98
C ARG A 25 3.06 6.76 -10.12
N ALA A 26 3.48 5.54 -9.82
CA ALA A 26 3.64 4.51 -10.85
C ALA A 26 2.30 4.18 -11.53
N ILE A 27 1.19 4.14 -10.80
CA ILE A 27 -0.15 3.96 -11.38
C ILE A 27 -0.53 5.15 -12.27
N GLU A 28 -0.25 6.38 -11.85
CA GLU A 28 -0.48 7.60 -12.63
C GLU A 28 0.30 7.59 -13.96
N GLU A 29 1.48 6.96 -13.99
CA GLU A 29 2.32 6.72 -15.18
C GLU A 29 1.90 5.48 -15.98
N GLY A 30 0.78 4.84 -15.65
CA GLY A 30 0.21 3.73 -16.41
C GLY A 30 0.66 2.33 -15.99
N ALA A 31 1.26 2.17 -14.80
CA ALA A 31 1.62 0.84 -14.32
C ALA A 31 0.38 -0.07 -14.15
N PRO A 32 0.44 -1.35 -14.59
CA PRO A 32 -0.72 -2.24 -14.65
C PRO A 32 -0.99 -2.97 -13.33
N PHE A 33 -1.03 -2.23 -12.22
CA PHE A 33 -1.35 -2.77 -10.90
C PHE A 33 -2.26 -1.89 -10.07
N THR A 34 -2.87 -2.49 -9.04
CA THR A 34 -3.66 -1.81 -8.01
C THR A 34 -3.01 -1.99 -6.64
N ILE A 35 -3.30 -1.08 -5.71
CA ILE A 35 -2.78 -1.11 -4.33
C ILE A 35 -3.97 -1.19 -3.37
N GLU A 36 -3.85 -2.00 -2.32
CA GLU A 36 -4.85 -2.13 -1.25
C GLU A 36 -4.15 -2.15 0.11
N PHE A 37 -4.70 -1.43 1.09
CA PHE A 37 -4.29 -1.56 2.48
C PHE A 37 -5.03 -2.71 3.16
N VAL A 38 -4.31 -3.57 3.85
CA VAL A 38 -4.90 -4.68 4.61
C VAL A 38 -4.37 -4.67 6.04
N SER A 39 -5.24 -4.97 7.01
CA SER A 39 -4.82 -5.15 8.41
C SER A 39 -4.09 -6.50 8.57
N SER A 40 -3.06 -6.54 9.41
CA SER A 40 -2.45 -7.79 9.86
C SER A 40 -3.28 -8.53 10.91
N GLU A 41 -4.28 -7.85 11.49
CA GLU A 41 -5.15 -8.49 12.47
C GLU A 41 -6.04 -9.55 11.80
N PRO A 42 -6.26 -10.71 12.45
CA PRO A 42 -7.19 -11.70 11.97
C PRO A 42 -8.61 -11.12 11.86
N LYS A 43 -9.35 -11.51 10.81
CA LYS A 43 -10.78 -11.21 10.66
C LYS A 43 -11.66 -12.06 11.58
#